data_AF-A0A5S5D557-F1
#
_entry.id   AF-A0A5S5D557-F1
#
_cell.length_a   1.000
_cell.length_b   1.000
_cell.length_c   1.000
_cell.angle_alpha   90.00
_cell.angle_beta   90.00
_cell.angle_gamma   90.00
#
_symmetry.space_group_name_H-M   'P 1'
#
loop_
_entity.id
_entity.type
_entity.pdbx_description
1 polymer ?
#
loop_
_entity_poly.entity_id
_entity_poly.type
_entity_poly.pdbx_seq_one_letter_code
_entity_poly.pdbx_strand_id
1 'polypeptide(L)'
;MREDRGTARAGHRLAVIGLAAACGLGLGVPAASAAPADPGGVGAAQQAAEAAAAQVTQLLEQSGAAQASLDAARADAAAALGRYEGERAQVEAARTAAEEARAAAAEAQAAVDAARVDLAAFARRSYMLGSTSPGLQALLTADGPAQVIERAVLLDAAGQGRSDAVAEFTALRQQAAGTADAAGTALAEAAAGEQRAADLLVAAQQAEADARATVAELQGQQAVLEARLEQVRTELVELQRAEEAARPAPAPPAPQTPAAPAPVPPTPVVPTPVVPPPVVPAPDPGHDWDAVARCESGGNWSINTGNGYYGGLQFSASTWTGFGGGEFAPRADLASREQQIAVAERVLDVQGRGAWPTCGRNL
;
A
#
# COMPACT_ATOMS: atom_id res chain seq x y z
N MET A 1 -1.76 39.32 -7.09
CA MET A 1 -1.61 38.47 -5.89
C MET A 1 -1.86 37.05 -6.40
N ARG A 2 -0.94 36.30 -7.02
CA ARG A 2 0.42 35.84 -6.63
C ARG A 2 0.49 35.42 -5.17
N GLU A 3 0.15 34.17 -4.92
CA GLU A 3 0.75 33.37 -3.86
C GLU A 3 1.20 32.03 -4.44
N ASP A 4 2.49 31.82 -4.27
CA ASP A 4 3.35 30.77 -4.72
C ASP A 4 3.39 29.72 -3.60
N ARG A 5 3.09 28.44 -3.90
CA ARG A 5 3.31 27.33 -2.97
C ARG A 5 4.03 26.22 -3.69
N GLY A 6 5.36 26.39 -3.75
CA GLY A 6 6.29 25.32 -4.07
C GLY A 6 6.21 24.22 -3.02
N THR A 7 5.79 23.03 -3.45
CA THR A 7 5.95 21.80 -2.69
C THR A 7 7.34 21.23 -2.98
N ALA A 8 8.27 21.51 -2.06
CA ALA A 8 9.57 20.85 -2.02
C ALA A 8 9.37 19.35 -1.71
N ARG A 9 9.40 18.49 -2.73
CA ARG A 9 9.59 17.04 -2.55
C ARG A 9 11.06 16.79 -2.24
N ALA A 10 11.38 16.72 -0.94
CA ALA A 10 12.66 16.21 -0.47
C ALA A 10 12.74 14.71 -0.74
N GLY A 11 13.36 14.33 -1.86
CA GLY A 11 13.73 12.93 -2.13
C GLY A 11 14.89 12.52 -1.22
N HIS A 12 14.62 11.70 -0.21
CA HIS A 12 15.67 10.99 0.52
C HIS A 12 16.07 9.75 -0.28
N ARG A 13 17.20 9.88 -0.99
CA ARG A 13 17.94 8.75 -1.56
C ARG A 13 18.68 8.07 -0.40
N LEU A 14 18.14 6.97 0.11
CA LEU A 14 18.89 6.05 0.97
C LEU A 14 19.77 5.21 0.06
N ALA A 15 21.03 5.63 -0.07
CA ALA A 15 22.08 4.85 -0.70
C ALA A 15 22.43 3.69 0.24
N VAL A 16 22.00 2.47 -0.08
CA VAL A 16 22.50 1.26 0.57
C VAL A 16 23.92 1.04 0.07
N ILE A 17 24.91 1.42 0.87
CA ILE A 17 26.31 1.12 0.62
C ILE A 17 26.53 -0.36 0.95
N GLY A 18 26.54 -1.20 -0.09
CA GLY A 18 27.02 -2.57 0.01
C GLY A 18 28.52 -2.58 0.27
N LEU A 19 28.92 -2.87 1.50
CA LEU A 19 30.32 -3.04 1.87
C LEU A 19 30.81 -4.42 1.40
N ALA A 20 31.29 -4.50 0.15
CA ALA A 20 32.01 -5.67 -0.34
C ALA A 20 33.41 -5.69 0.29
N ALA A 21 33.57 -6.40 1.40
CA ALA A 21 34.89 -6.74 1.94
C ALA A 21 35.51 -7.84 1.07
N ALA A 22 36.29 -7.43 0.07
CA ALA A 22 37.10 -8.34 -0.73
C ALA A 22 38.30 -8.85 0.08
N CYS A 23 38.15 -9.97 0.79
CA CYS A 23 39.28 -10.77 1.25
C CYS A 23 39.68 -11.76 0.15
N GLY A 24 40.54 -11.31 -0.76
CA GLY A 24 41.25 -12.18 -1.69
C GLY A 24 42.35 -12.94 -0.96
N LEU A 25 42.10 -14.21 -0.61
CA LEU A 25 43.17 -15.16 -0.29
C LEU A 25 43.55 -15.91 -1.57
N GLY A 26 44.53 -15.35 -2.29
CA GLY A 26 45.23 -16.04 -3.36
C GLY A 26 46.16 -17.11 -2.77
N LEU A 27 45.84 -18.39 -3.03
CA LEU A 27 46.80 -19.47 -2.87
C LEU A 27 47.74 -19.47 -4.08
N GLY A 28 49.04 -19.28 -3.82
CA GLY A 28 50.11 -19.56 -4.77
C GLY A 28 51.30 -18.61 -4.69
N VAL A 29 52.20 -18.82 -3.72
CA VAL A 29 53.57 -18.28 -3.79
C VAL A 29 54.52 -19.47 -4.03
N PRO A 30 55.44 -19.40 -5.02
CA PRO A 30 56.46 -20.43 -5.18
C PRO A 30 57.45 -20.35 -4.01
N ALA A 31 57.90 -21.52 -3.54
CA ALA A 31 58.84 -21.65 -2.44
C ALA A 31 60.15 -20.89 -2.73
N ALA A 32 60.34 -19.75 -2.08
CA ALA A 32 61.64 -19.17 -1.80
C ALA A 32 61.82 -19.20 -0.27
N SER A 33 62.84 -19.90 0.19
CA SER A 33 63.11 -20.23 1.58
C SER A 33 63.25 -19.00 2.47
N ALA A 34 62.37 -18.84 3.46
CA ALA A 34 62.63 -18.05 4.67
C ALA A 34 61.75 -18.54 5.83
N ALA A 35 62.42 -19.11 6.85
CA ALA A 35 61.98 -19.43 8.23
C ALA A 35 60.65 -20.20 8.46
N PRO A 36 60.58 -21.10 9.47
CA PRO A 36 59.30 -21.72 9.82
C PRO A 36 58.37 -20.63 10.39
N ALA A 37 57.31 -20.32 9.65
CA ALA A 37 56.22 -19.49 10.15
C ALA A 37 55.56 -20.20 11.34
N ASP A 38 55.27 -19.45 12.40
CA ASP A 38 54.62 -19.95 13.61
C ASP A 38 53.25 -20.57 13.25
N PRO A 39 52.96 -21.83 13.59
CA PRO A 39 51.69 -22.48 13.27
C PRO A 39 50.48 -21.79 13.94
N GLY A 40 50.70 -20.94 14.95
CA GLY A 40 49.66 -20.12 15.58
C GLY A 40 49.12 -18.97 14.70
N GLY A 41 49.92 -18.44 13.77
CA GLY A 41 49.53 -17.30 12.92
C GLY A 41 48.49 -17.65 11.86
N VAL A 42 48.54 -18.88 11.32
CA VAL A 42 47.58 -19.37 10.31
C VAL A 42 46.23 -19.67 10.95
N GLY A 43 46.21 -20.23 12.17
CA GLY A 43 44.97 -20.45 12.93
C GLY A 43 44.28 -19.15 13.34
N ALA A 44 45.06 -18.13 13.73
CA ALA A 44 44.52 -16.80 14.06
C ALA A 44 43.93 -16.08 12.83
N ALA A 45 44.59 -16.16 11.67
CA ALA A 45 44.07 -15.60 10.42
C ALA A 45 42.77 -16.30 9.98
N GLN A 46 42.68 -17.61 10.16
CA GLN A 46 41.50 -18.39 9.81
C GLN A 46 40.31 -18.09 10.75
N GLN A 47 40.56 -17.93 12.05
CA GLN A 47 39.55 -17.46 13.00
C GLN A 47 39.06 -16.03 12.70
N ALA A 48 39.95 -15.13 12.29
CA ALA A 48 39.57 -13.78 11.89
C ALA A 48 38.67 -13.79 10.63
N ALA A 49 38.97 -14.66 9.66
CA ALA A 49 38.15 -14.83 8.47
C ALA A 49 36.75 -15.42 8.80
N GLU A 50 36.67 -16.42 9.68
CA GLU A 50 35.39 -16.98 10.15
C GLU A 50 34.57 -15.95 10.93
N ALA A 51 35.21 -15.13 11.79
CA ALA A 51 34.55 -14.06 12.51
C ALA A 51 34.01 -12.96 11.58
N ALA A 52 34.78 -12.58 10.54
CA ALA A 52 34.33 -11.63 9.52
C ALA A 52 33.16 -12.20 8.70
N ALA A 53 33.20 -13.47 8.33
CA ALA A 53 32.11 -14.14 7.64
C ALA A 53 30.83 -14.16 8.50
N ALA A 54 30.94 -14.45 9.81
CA ALA A 54 29.82 -14.40 10.73
C ALA A 54 29.22 -12.99 10.86
N GLN A 55 30.05 -11.94 10.90
CA GLN A 55 29.58 -10.55 10.93
C GLN A 55 28.84 -10.16 9.65
N VAL A 56 29.34 -10.58 8.48
CA VAL A 56 28.66 -10.33 7.20
C VAL A 56 27.29 -11.00 7.17
N THR A 57 27.18 -12.26 7.60
CA THR A 57 25.89 -12.97 7.69
C THR A 57 24.92 -12.25 8.64
N GLN A 58 25.40 -11.83 9.82
CA GLN A 58 24.57 -11.09 10.78
C GLN A 58 24.07 -9.75 10.20
N LEU A 59 24.90 -9.02 9.46
CA LEU A 59 24.50 -7.76 8.81
C LEU A 59 23.44 -7.99 7.72
N LEU A 60 23.58 -9.06 6.94
CA LEU A 60 22.58 -9.41 5.92
C LEU A 60 21.23 -9.75 6.57
N GLU A 61 21.22 -10.54 7.64
CA GLU A 61 20.01 -10.86 8.41
C GLU A 61 19.36 -9.60 8.99
N GLN A 62 20.15 -8.72 9.60
CA GLN A 62 19.67 -7.44 10.13
C GLN A 62 19.07 -6.54 9.04
N SER A 63 19.69 -6.51 7.85
CA SER A 63 19.18 -5.73 6.71
C SER A 63 17.85 -6.27 6.17
N GLY A 64 17.69 -7.59 6.11
CA GLY A 64 16.43 -8.23 5.70
C GLY A 64 15.31 -7.98 6.72
N ALA A 65 15.61 -8.07 8.02
CA ALA A 65 14.66 -7.75 9.08
C ALA A 65 14.22 -6.27 9.04
N ALA A 66 15.15 -5.35 8.78
CA ALA A 66 14.86 -3.93 8.61
C ALA A 66 13.94 -3.65 7.42
N GLN A 67 14.21 -4.28 6.27
CA GLN A 67 13.35 -4.16 5.08
C GLN A 67 11.94 -4.69 5.37
N ALA A 68 11.84 -5.87 5.98
CA ALA A 68 10.55 -6.46 6.36
C ALA A 68 9.77 -5.57 7.35
N SER A 69 10.44 -4.93 8.31
CA SER A 69 9.82 -4.01 9.25
C SER A 69 9.25 -2.75 8.56
N LEU A 70 9.97 -2.21 7.58
CA LEU A 70 9.50 -1.07 6.79
C LEU A 70 8.29 -1.44 5.92
N ASP A 71 8.32 -2.60 5.28
CA ASP A 71 7.23 -3.06 4.43
C ASP A 71 5.97 -3.38 5.25
N ALA A 72 6.13 -3.98 6.44
CA ALA A 72 5.04 -4.18 7.38
C ALA A 72 4.42 -2.84 7.81
N ALA A 73 5.24 -1.85 8.19
CA ALA A 73 4.74 -0.54 8.61
C ALA A 73 3.99 0.20 7.48
N ARG A 74 4.47 0.07 6.22
CA ARG A 74 3.78 0.62 5.04
C ARG A 74 2.45 -0.10 4.79
N ALA A 75 2.42 -1.42 4.90
CA ALA A 75 1.21 -2.22 4.72
C ALA A 75 0.16 -1.87 5.80
N ASP A 76 0.58 -1.68 7.05
CA ASP A 76 -0.29 -1.28 8.15
C ASP A 76 -0.89 0.11 7.93
N ALA A 77 -0.07 1.08 7.48
CA ALA A 77 -0.55 2.42 7.14
C ALA A 77 -1.55 2.39 5.98
N ALA A 78 -1.27 1.62 4.92
CA ALA A 78 -2.19 1.45 3.79
C ALA A 78 -3.50 0.78 4.20
N ALA A 79 -3.44 -0.26 5.05
CA ALA A 79 -4.62 -0.94 5.57
C ALA A 79 -5.46 -0.01 6.47
N ALA A 80 -4.82 0.83 7.28
CA ALA A 80 -5.51 1.81 8.12
C ALA A 80 -6.24 2.87 7.26
N LEU A 81 -5.59 3.38 6.22
CA LEU A 81 -6.22 4.30 5.27
C LEU A 81 -7.40 3.63 4.54
N GLY A 82 -7.22 2.39 4.07
CA GLY A 82 -8.28 1.65 3.39
C GLY A 82 -9.52 1.42 4.28
N ARG A 83 -9.34 1.14 5.58
CA ARG A 83 -10.46 1.06 6.54
C ARG A 83 -11.19 2.41 6.67
N TYR A 84 -10.46 3.52 6.76
CA TYR A 84 -11.04 4.86 6.81
C TYR A 84 -11.84 5.19 5.54
N GLU A 85 -11.29 4.92 4.35
CA GLU A 85 -11.97 5.15 3.08
C GLU A 85 -13.23 4.28 2.94
N GLY A 86 -13.16 3.02 3.38
CA GLY A 86 -14.31 2.12 3.43
C GLY A 86 -15.42 2.64 4.35
N GLU A 87 -15.09 3.12 5.55
CA GLU A 87 -16.08 3.70 6.46
C GLU A 87 -16.69 5.00 5.91
N ARG A 88 -15.90 5.85 5.23
CA ARG A 88 -16.42 7.06 4.59
C ARG A 88 -17.50 6.77 3.55
N ALA A 89 -17.28 5.74 2.73
CA ALA A 89 -18.29 5.31 1.75
C ALA A 89 -19.56 4.81 2.44
N GLN A 90 -19.44 4.08 3.55
CA GLN A 90 -20.59 3.65 4.34
C GLN A 90 -21.34 4.84 5.00
N VAL A 91 -20.62 5.84 5.50
CA VAL A 91 -21.23 7.07 6.05
C VAL A 91 -22.01 7.82 5.00
N GLU A 92 -21.48 7.94 3.78
CA GLU A 92 -22.19 8.57 2.67
C GLU A 92 -23.49 7.82 2.33
N ALA A 93 -23.43 6.49 2.24
CA ALA A 93 -24.61 5.67 2.03
C ALA A 93 -25.63 5.81 3.18
N ALA A 94 -25.17 5.82 4.44
CA ALA A 94 -26.02 5.99 5.62
C ALA A 94 -26.69 7.38 5.66
N ARG A 95 -25.98 8.44 5.24
CA ARG A 95 -26.55 9.79 5.13
C ARG A 95 -27.67 9.84 4.10
N THR A 96 -27.47 9.26 2.92
CA THR A 96 -28.50 9.15 1.89
C THR A 96 -29.72 8.38 2.41
N ALA A 97 -29.51 7.23 3.05
CA ALA A 97 -30.60 6.46 3.66
C ALA A 97 -31.35 7.25 4.73
N ALA A 98 -30.64 8.05 5.54
CA ALA A 98 -31.24 8.91 6.55
C ALA A 98 -32.05 10.07 5.96
N GLU A 99 -31.68 10.59 4.79
CA GLU A 99 -32.44 11.60 4.06
C GLU A 99 -33.71 11.00 3.43
N GLU A 100 -33.60 9.83 2.81
CA GLU A 100 -34.74 9.09 2.27
C GLU A 100 -35.75 8.72 3.36
N ALA A 101 -35.28 8.20 4.50
CA ALA A 101 -36.13 7.87 5.63
C ALA A 101 -36.82 9.12 6.22
N ARG A 102 -36.11 10.26 6.28
CA ARG A 102 -36.71 11.54 6.70
C ARG A 102 -37.77 12.04 5.73
N ALA A 103 -37.55 11.88 4.42
CA ALA A 103 -38.55 12.23 3.41
C ALA A 103 -39.81 11.36 3.55
N ALA A 104 -39.65 10.05 3.73
CA ALA A 104 -40.76 9.12 3.97
C ALA A 104 -41.52 9.44 5.27
N ALA A 105 -40.82 9.83 6.33
CA ALA A 105 -41.43 10.28 7.58
C ALA A 105 -42.25 11.56 7.39
N ALA A 106 -41.73 12.53 6.63
CA ALA A 106 -42.44 13.77 6.32
C ALA A 106 -43.71 13.52 5.48
N GLU A 107 -43.65 12.62 4.49
CA GLU A 107 -44.80 12.22 3.68
C GLU A 107 -45.89 11.54 4.53
N ALA A 108 -45.50 10.58 5.37
CA ALA A 108 -46.43 9.91 6.26
C ALA A 108 -47.09 10.89 7.25
N GLN A 109 -46.32 11.85 7.76
CA GLN A 109 -46.86 12.89 8.64
C GLN A 109 -47.84 13.82 7.90
N ALA A 110 -47.54 14.20 6.64
CA ALA A 110 -48.45 14.97 5.81
C ALA A 110 -49.77 14.21 5.56
N ALA A 111 -49.72 12.90 5.36
CA ALA A 111 -50.91 12.07 5.22
C ALA A 111 -51.76 12.04 6.50
N VAL A 112 -51.13 11.96 7.68
CA VAL A 112 -51.83 12.08 8.98
C VAL A 112 -52.49 13.45 9.13
N ASP A 113 -51.80 14.52 8.73
CA ASP A 113 -52.35 15.87 8.83
C ASP A 113 -53.52 16.09 7.87
N ALA A 114 -53.46 15.55 6.65
CA ALA A 114 -54.57 15.54 5.70
C ALA A 114 -55.78 14.76 6.26
N ALA A 115 -55.56 13.53 6.75
CA ALA A 115 -56.61 12.71 7.33
C ALA A 115 -57.24 13.36 8.59
N ARG A 116 -56.48 14.14 9.35
CA ARG A 116 -57.01 14.94 10.48
C ARG A 116 -57.99 16.02 10.00
N VAL A 117 -57.68 16.69 8.89
CA VAL A 117 -58.57 17.70 8.29
C VAL A 117 -59.86 17.04 7.81
N ASP A 118 -59.77 15.88 7.14
CA ASP A 118 -60.95 15.15 6.66
C ASP A 118 -61.83 14.66 7.81
N LEU A 119 -61.23 14.12 8.88
CA LEU A 119 -61.93 13.69 10.07
C LEU A 119 -62.63 14.87 10.77
N ALA A 120 -61.99 16.04 10.85
CA ALA A 120 -62.60 17.25 11.41
C ALA A 120 -63.76 17.76 10.55
N ALA A 121 -63.63 17.74 9.23
CA ALA A 121 -64.70 18.11 8.30
C ALA A 121 -65.88 17.14 8.38
N PHE A 122 -65.60 15.85 8.49
CA PHE A 122 -66.60 14.81 8.72
C PHE A 122 -67.36 15.06 10.02
N ALA A 123 -66.65 15.22 11.14
CA ALA A 123 -67.25 15.46 12.46
C ALA A 123 -68.11 16.73 12.47
N ARG A 124 -67.66 17.81 11.82
CA ARG A 124 -68.43 19.05 11.67
C ARG A 124 -69.73 18.81 10.88
N ARG A 125 -69.68 18.10 9.74
CA ARG A 125 -70.89 17.77 8.97
C ARG A 125 -71.86 16.94 9.79
N SER A 126 -71.38 15.92 10.51
CA SER A 126 -72.21 15.10 11.40
C SER A 126 -72.86 15.90 12.52
N TYR A 127 -72.13 16.84 13.14
CA TYR A 127 -72.68 17.73 14.17
C TYR A 127 -73.75 18.68 13.61
N MET A 128 -73.48 19.31 12.46
CA MET A 128 -74.40 20.26 11.81
C MET A 128 -75.69 19.61 11.30
N LEU A 129 -75.63 18.34 10.84
CA LEU A 129 -76.84 17.58 10.48
C LEU A 129 -77.70 17.18 11.71
N GLY A 130 -77.19 17.37 12.93
CA GLY A 130 -77.90 17.15 14.18
C GLY A 130 -77.90 15.70 14.66
N SER A 131 -77.99 15.51 15.99
CA SER A 131 -78.12 14.21 16.65
C SER A 131 -79.54 13.63 16.59
N THR A 132 -80.47 14.29 15.91
CA THR A 132 -81.82 13.77 15.67
C THR A 132 -81.71 12.66 14.66
N SER A 133 -81.31 11.48 15.14
CA SER A 133 -81.06 10.23 14.43
C SER A 133 -81.80 10.15 13.08
N PRO A 134 -81.23 10.72 11.99
CA PRO A 134 -81.95 10.82 10.73
C PRO A 134 -82.27 9.44 10.20
N GLY A 135 -81.44 8.46 10.55
CA GLY A 135 -81.67 7.05 10.28
C GLY A 135 -82.86 6.45 11.03
N LEU A 136 -83.03 6.72 12.33
CA LEU A 136 -84.20 6.25 13.08
C LEU A 136 -85.47 6.94 12.59
N GLN A 137 -85.43 8.24 12.29
CA GLN A 137 -86.56 8.97 11.72
C GLN A 137 -86.87 8.50 10.28
N ALA A 138 -85.85 8.19 9.47
CA ALA A 138 -86.00 7.60 8.14
C ALA A 138 -86.55 6.17 8.17
N LEU A 139 -86.23 5.39 9.21
CA LEU A 139 -86.81 4.06 9.42
C LEU A 139 -88.25 4.14 9.93
N LEU A 140 -88.55 5.11 10.80
CA LEU A 140 -89.91 5.35 11.35
C LEU A 140 -90.88 5.97 10.35
N THR A 141 -90.40 6.66 9.32
CA THR A 141 -91.21 7.29 8.25
C THR A 141 -91.26 6.45 6.97
N ALA A 142 -90.91 5.17 7.03
CA ALA A 142 -91.00 4.27 5.89
C ALA A 142 -92.46 3.80 5.68
N ASP A 143 -92.94 3.83 4.44
CA ASP A 143 -94.33 3.51 4.04
C ASP A 143 -94.65 1.99 4.10
N GLY A 144 -93.66 1.15 4.42
CA GLY A 144 -93.85 -0.29 4.54
C GLY A 144 -92.56 -1.09 4.82
N PRO A 145 -92.67 -2.40 5.11
CA PRO A 145 -91.57 -3.23 5.57
C PRO A 145 -90.42 -3.39 4.56
N ALA A 146 -90.71 -3.38 3.25
CA ALA A 146 -89.67 -3.44 2.21
C ALA A 146 -88.78 -2.18 2.22
N GLN A 147 -89.37 -1.00 2.43
CA GLN A 147 -88.65 0.28 2.43
C GLN A 147 -87.79 0.46 3.70
N VAL A 148 -88.19 -0.16 4.82
CA VAL A 148 -87.39 -0.22 6.04
C VAL A 148 -86.08 -0.97 5.80
N ILE A 149 -86.12 -2.12 5.10
CA ILE A 149 -84.92 -2.91 4.79
C ILE A 149 -83.96 -2.14 3.89
N GLU A 150 -84.47 -1.50 2.84
CA GLU A 150 -83.65 -0.70 1.91
C GLU A 150 -82.95 0.47 2.62
N ARG A 151 -83.67 1.21 3.48
CA ARG A 151 -83.09 2.30 4.28
C ARG A 151 -82.13 1.81 5.34
N ALA A 152 -82.36 0.64 5.93
CA ALA A 152 -81.45 0.04 6.92
C ALA A 152 -80.09 -0.33 6.30
N VAL A 153 -80.07 -0.87 5.08
CA VAL A 153 -78.82 -1.20 4.36
C VAL A 153 -78.01 0.06 4.04
N LEU A 154 -78.67 1.15 3.62
CA LEU A 154 -77.99 2.44 3.37
C LEU A 154 -77.42 3.07 4.65
N LEU A 155 -78.12 2.92 5.78
CA LEU A 155 -77.64 3.39 7.08
C LEU A 155 -76.48 2.56 7.62
N ASP A 156 -76.48 1.25 7.37
CA ASP A 156 -75.37 0.36 7.69
C ASP A 156 -74.12 0.72 6.87
N ALA A 157 -74.28 0.93 5.56
CA ALA A 157 -73.20 1.39 4.68
C ALA A 157 -72.65 2.77 5.11
N ALA A 158 -73.51 3.70 5.52
CA ALA A 158 -73.10 5.00 6.07
C ALA A 158 -72.49 4.92 7.48
N GLY A 159 -72.79 3.87 8.24
CA GLY A 159 -72.16 3.55 9.52
C GLY A 159 -70.78 2.95 9.37
N GLN A 160 -70.60 2.01 8.43
CA GLN A 160 -69.33 1.38 8.09
C GLN A 160 -68.29 2.43 7.67
N GLY A 161 -68.65 3.35 6.77
CA GLY A 161 -67.74 4.41 6.32
C GLY A 161 -67.20 5.34 7.43
N ARG A 162 -67.90 5.44 8.58
CA ARG A 162 -67.41 6.19 9.75
C ARG A 162 -66.32 5.43 10.50
N SER A 163 -66.54 4.15 10.71
CA SER A 163 -65.59 3.26 11.37
C SER A 163 -64.32 3.11 10.53
N ASP A 164 -64.49 3.04 9.20
CA ASP A 164 -63.39 2.96 8.24
C ASP A 164 -62.49 4.20 8.28
N ALA A 165 -63.06 5.41 8.34
CA ALA A 165 -62.27 6.65 8.42
C ALA A 165 -61.42 6.75 9.71
N VAL A 166 -61.95 6.30 10.85
CA VAL A 166 -61.20 6.27 12.12
C VAL A 166 -60.13 5.19 12.10
N ALA A 167 -60.43 4.02 11.52
CA ALA A 167 -59.46 2.95 11.33
C ALA A 167 -58.31 3.39 10.41
N GLU A 168 -58.63 4.03 9.29
CA GLU A 168 -57.66 4.59 8.34
C GLU A 168 -56.78 5.65 8.99
N PHE A 169 -57.37 6.61 9.71
CA PHE A 169 -56.59 7.61 10.46
C PHE A 169 -55.65 6.99 11.49
N THR A 170 -56.11 5.95 12.19
CA THR A 170 -55.28 5.22 13.16
C THR A 170 -54.12 4.50 12.48
N ALA A 171 -54.38 3.85 11.34
CA ALA A 171 -53.36 3.19 10.54
C ALA A 171 -52.30 4.19 10.02
N LEU A 172 -52.73 5.34 9.50
CA LEU A 172 -51.82 6.41 9.06
C LEU A 172 -50.96 6.93 10.21
N ARG A 173 -51.54 7.11 11.41
CA ARG A 173 -50.77 7.51 12.60
C ARG A 173 -49.72 6.48 13.00
N GLN A 174 -50.08 5.20 12.97
CA GLN A 174 -49.15 4.12 13.28
C GLN A 174 -48.02 4.05 12.23
N GLN A 175 -48.36 4.22 10.96
CA GLN A 175 -47.39 4.28 9.86
C GLN A 175 -46.44 5.46 10.02
N ALA A 176 -46.95 6.67 10.31
CA ALA A 176 -46.12 7.86 10.53
C ALA A 176 -45.19 7.73 11.74
N ALA A 177 -45.65 7.08 12.81
CA ALA A 177 -44.77 6.76 13.94
C ALA A 177 -43.65 5.79 13.53
N GLY A 178 -43.99 4.73 12.79
CA GLY A 178 -42.99 3.76 12.29
C GLY A 178 -41.96 4.37 11.35
N THR A 179 -42.37 5.27 10.44
CA THR A 179 -41.42 5.95 9.55
C THR A 179 -40.57 6.99 10.28
N ALA A 180 -41.11 7.67 11.30
CA ALA A 180 -40.34 8.56 12.16
C ALA A 180 -39.27 7.80 12.97
N ASP A 181 -39.61 6.63 13.53
CA ASP A 181 -38.67 5.76 14.25
C ASP A 181 -37.56 5.24 13.32
N ALA A 182 -37.93 4.84 12.10
CA ALA A 182 -36.96 4.43 11.07
C ALA A 182 -36.01 5.58 10.69
N ALA A 183 -36.54 6.81 10.51
CA ALA A 183 -35.73 7.99 10.24
C ALA A 183 -34.76 8.32 11.40
N GLY A 184 -35.22 8.20 12.65
CA GLY A 184 -34.39 8.36 13.84
C GLY A 184 -33.26 7.32 13.91
N THR A 185 -33.57 6.07 13.55
CA THR A 185 -32.59 4.97 13.50
C THR A 185 -31.52 5.23 12.43
N ALA A 186 -31.92 5.57 11.21
CA ALA A 186 -31.00 5.89 10.11
C ALA A 186 -30.08 7.09 10.44
N LEU A 187 -30.63 8.12 11.10
CA LEU A 187 -29.85 9.24 11.62
C LEU A 187 -28.80 8.83 12.65
N ALA A 188 -29.17 7.96 13.60
CA ALA A 188 -28.26 7.46 14.61
C ALA A 188 -27.15 6.60 14.00
N GLU A 189 -27.46 5.78 13.00
CA GLU A 189 -26.49 4.98 12.26
C GLU A 189 -25.49 5.86 11.49
N ALA A 190 -25.97 6.91 10.81
CA ALA A 190 -25.12 7.87 10.12
C ALA A 190 -24.17 8.58 11.10
N ALA A 191 -24.68 9.05 12.25
CA ALA A 191 -23.87 9.69 13.28
C ALA A 191 -22.83 8.73 13.90
N ALA A 192 -23.22 7.47 14.16
CA ALA A 192 -22.30 6.45 14.65
C ALA A 192 -21.19 6.13 13.63
N GLY A 193 -21.52 6.11 12.33
CA GLY A 193 -20.55 5.97 11.26
C GLY A 193 -19.58 7.14 11.18
N GLU A 194 -20.06 8.37 11.35
CA GLU A 194 -19.19 9.56 11.39
C GLU A 194 -18.17 9.48 12.52
N GLN A 195 -18.59 9.03 13.70
CA GLN A 195 -17.67 8.82 14.82
C GLN A 195 -16.63 7.73 14.52
N ARG A 196 -17.05 6.58 13.97
CA ARG A 196 -16.11 5.52 13.55
C ARG A 196 -15.13 6.00 12.49
N ALA A 197 -15.57 6.80 11.53
CA ALA A 197 -14.70 7.39 10.51
C ALA A 197 -13.67 8.35 11.14
N ALA A 198 -14.06 9.14 12.15
CA ALA A 198 -13.13 9.99 12.89
C ALA A 198 -12.08 9.16 13.65
N ASP A 199 -12.51 8.10 14.33
CA ASP A 199 -11.60 7.21 15.07
C ASP A 199 -10.63 6.49 14.12
N LEU A 200 -11.11 6.04 12.96
CA LEU A 200 -10.28 5.42 11.91
C LEU A 200 -9.28 6.40 11.30
N LEU A 201 -9.65 7.67 11.14
CA LEU A 201 -8.72 8.70 10.67
C LEU A 201 -7.56 8.91 11.66
N VAL A 202 -7.86 8.95 12.95
CA VAL A 202 -6.83 9.04 14.01
C VAL A 202 -5.91 7.82 13.96
N ALA A 203 -6.48 6.61 13.82
CA ALA A 203 -5.69 5.39 13.69
C ALA A 203 -4.81 5.39 12.44
N ALA A 204 -5.30 5.90 11.31
CA ALA A 204 -4.51 6.03 10.08
C ALA A 204 -3.35 7.03 10.22
N GLN A 205 -3.58 8.17 10.89
CA GLN A 205 -2.53 9.16 11.18
C GLN A 205 -1.46 8.58 12.12
N GLN A 206 -1.87 7.79 13.11
CA GLN A 206 -0.94 7.09 14.01
C GLN A 206 -0.11 6.07 13.25
N ALA A 207 -0.72 5.23 12.41
CA ALA A 207 0.02 4.26 11.60
C ALA A 207 1.05 4.93 10.67
N GLU A 208 0.73 6.10 10.10
CA GLU A 208 1.69 6.88 9.31
C GLU A 208 2.84 7.43 10.18
N ALA A 209 2.53 7.94 11.38
CA ALA A 209 3.54 8.41 12.32
C ALA A 209 4.48 7.28 12.76
N ASP A 210 3.93 6.10 13.04
CA ASP A 210 4.69 4.90 13.40
C ASP A 210 5.59 4.45 12.23
N ALA A 211 5.08 4.46 11.00
CA ALA A 211 5.89 4.15 9.82
C ALA A 211 7.06 5.13 9.64
N ARG A 212 6.84 6.43 9.90
CA ARG A 212 7.91 7.45 9.90
C ARG A 212 8.92 7.22 11.02
N ALA A 213 8.46 6.81 12.21
CA ALA A 213 9.34 6.47 13.32
C ALA A 213 10.24 5.26 12.98
N THR A 214 9.69 4.23 12.35
CA THR A 214 10.47 3.08 11.85
C THR A 214 11.55 3.52 10.87
N VAL A 215 11.22 4.39 9.91
CA VAL A 215 12.23 4.92 8.96
C VAL A 215 13.33 5.68 9.70
N ALA A 216 12.98 6.53 10.67
CA ALA A 216 13.95 7.29 11.45
C ALA A 216 14.88 6.39 12.28
N GLU A 217 14.33 5.34 12.88
CA GLU A 217 15.09 4.32 13.63
C GLU A 217 16.10 3.60 12.72
N LEU A 218 15.66 3.15 11.53
CA LEU A 218 16.54 2.51 10.56
C LEU A 218 17.65 3.43 10.06
N GLN A 219 17.35 4.72 9.84
CA GLN A 219 18.36 5.72 9.50
C GLN A 219 19.37 5.93 10.63
N GLY A 220 18.91 5.93 11.89
CA GLY A 220 19.77 5.98 13.07
C GLY A 220 20.73 4.79 13.14
N GLN A 221 20.23 3.58 12.88
CA GLN A 221 21.05 2.36 12.85
C GLN A 221 22.12 2.39 11.74
N GLN A 222 21.78 2.89 10.55
CA GLN A 222 22.75 3.08 9.47
C GLN A 222 23.86 4.06 9.85
N ALA A 223 23.51 5.20 10.46
CA ALA A 223 24.50 6.18 10.92
C ALA A 223 25.47 5.59 11.97
N VAL A 224 24.97 4.72 12.86
CA VAL A 224 25.81 4.01 13.84
C VAL A 224 26.76 3.02 13.15
N LEU A 225 26.28 2.27 12.15
CA LEU A 225 27.13 1.36 11.38
C LEU A 225 28.22 2.11 10.60
N GLU A 226 27.86 3.22 9.96
CA GLU A 226 28.82 4.09 9.25
C GLU A 226 29.90 4.63 10.19
N ALA A 227 29.50 5.12 11.37
CA ALA A 227 30.44 5.59 12.38
C ALA A 227 31.39 4.47 12.87
N ARG A 228 30.88 3.24 13.03
CA ARG A 228 31.69 2.08 13.44
C ARG A 228 32.69 1.68 12.35
N LEU A 229 32.29 1.71 11.09
CA LEU A 229 33.19 1.43 9.96
C LEU A 229 34.34 2.44 9.89
N GLU A 230 34.05 3.72 10.12
CA GLU A 230 35.08 4.76 10.11
C GLU A 230 36.04 4.63 11.31
N GLN A 231 35.52 4.22 12.47
CA GLN A 231 36.36 3.88 13.62
C GLN A 231 37.31 2.72 13.31
N VAL A 232 36.80 1.62 12.73
CA VAL A 232 37.61 0.45 12.36
C VAL A 232 38.67 0.81 11.31
N ARG A 233 38.35 1.66 10.33
CA ARG A 233 39.33 2.15 9.34
C ARG A 233 40.45 2.94 10.02
N THR A 234 40.10 3.81 10.96
CA THR A 234 41.08 4.61 11.71
C THR A 234 42.01 3.71 12.52
N GLU A 235 41.46 2.72 13.23
CA GLU A 235 42.25 1.72 13.97
C GLU A 235 43.19 0.93 13.05
N LEU A 236 42.73 0.53 11.85
CA LEU A 236 43.55 -0.14 10.84
C LEU A 236 44.73 0.70 10.36
N VAL A 237 44.52 2.00 10.10
CA VAL A 237 45.59 2.93 9.70
C VAL A 237 46.61 3.12 10.83
N GLU A 238 46.16 3.20 12.10
CA GLU A 238 47.06 3.27 13.26
C GLU A 238 47.92 2.00 13.40
N LEU A 239 47.31 0.81 13.22
CA LEU A 239 48.04 -0.46 13.26
C LEU A 239 49.07 -0.56 12.13
N GLN A 240 48.71 -0.17 10.91
CA GLN A 240 49.66 -0.13 9.77
C GLN A 240 50.85 0.78 10.05
N ARG A 241 50.62 1.96 10.64
CA ARG A 241 51.69 2.88 11.03
C ARG A 241 52.59 2.29 12.12
N ALA A 242 52.02 1.58 13.09
CA ALA A 242 52.80 0.89 14.12
C ALA A 242 53.66 -0.25 13.55
N GLU A 243 53.14 -1.02 12.59
CA GLU A 243 53.90 -2.05 11.89
C GLU A 243 55.04 -1.46 11.05
N GLU A 244 54.80 -0.38 10.28
CA GLU A 244 55.86 0.29 9.52
C GLU A 244 56.95 0.86 10.42
N ALA A 245 56.61 1.42 11.59
CA ALA A 245 57.57 1.90 12.56
C ALA A 245 58.39 0.78 13.22
N ALA A 246 57.80 -0.41 13.39
CA ALA A 246 58.46 -1.59 13.93
C ALA A 246 59.31 -2.35 12.88
N ARG A 247 59.13 -2.04 11.59
CA ARG A 247 59.87 -2.70 10.50
C ARG A 247 61.34 -2.24 10.50
N PRO A 248 62.31 -3.17 10.56
CA PRO A 248 63.72 -2.80 10.51
C PRO A 248 64.06 -2.09 9.19
N ALA A 249 64.85 -1.02 9.28
CA ALA A 249 65.26 -0.22 8.12
C ALA A 249 65.86 -1.11 7.02
N PRO A 250 65.53 -0.88 5.74
CA PRO A 250 66.13 -1.63 4.66
C PRO A 250 67.66 -1.48 4.70
N ALA A 251 68.38 -2.60 4.64
CA ALA A 251 69.83 -2.59 4.50
C ALA A 251 70.20 -1.78 3.24
N PRO A 252 71.29 -0.99 3.27
CA PRO A 252 71.68 -0.15 2.14
C PRO A 252 71.82 -1.00 0.87
N PRO A 253 71.41 -0.48 -0.30
CA PRO A 253 71.42 -1.25 -1.54
C PRO A 253 72.85 -1.67 -1.87
N ALA A 254 73.08 -2.98 -2.01
CA ALA A 254 74.32 -3.50 -2.58
C ALA A 254 74.46 -3.01 -4.04
N PRO A 255 75.68 -2.72 -4.52
CA PRO A 255 75.92 -2.23 -5.86
C PRO A 255 75.36 -3.21 -6.91
N GLN A 256 74.38 -2.75 -7.68
CA GLN A 256 73.77 -3.54 -8.77
C GLN A 256 74.73 -3.57 -9.96
N THR A 257 75.25 -4.75 -10.29
CA THR A 257 75.82 -5.02 -11.60
C THR A 257 74.71 -5.10 -12.65
N PRO A 258 74.89 -4.56 -13.87
CA PRO A 258 73.85 -4.61 -14.90
C PRO A 258 73.65 -6.06 -15.36
N ALA A 259 72.47 -6.63 -15.06
CA ALA A 259 72.05 -7.91 -15.61
C ALA A 259 71.29 -7.71 -16.93
N ALA A 260 71.67 -8.52 -17.92
CA ALA A 260 71.08 -8.61 -19.26
C ALA A 260 69.57 -8.94 -19.24
N PRO A 261 68.81 -8.61 -20.31
CA PRO A 261 67.36 -8.77 -20.31
C PRO A 261 66.99 -10.26 -20.42
N ALA A 262 66.22 -10.76 -19.44
CA ALA A 262 65.57 -12.07 -19.50
C ALA A 262 64.13 -11.91 -20.04
N PRO A 263 63.58 -12.92 -20.74
CA PRO A 263 62.35 -12.81 -21.51
C PRO A 263 61.10 -12.73 -20.63
N VAL A 264 60.11 -12.00 -21.12
CA VAL A 264 58.78 -11.80 -20.52
C VAL A 264 57.99 -13.12 -20.61
N PRO A 265 57.44 -13.67 -19.51
CA PRO A 265 56.50 -14.78 -19.58
C PRO A 265 55.10 -14.29 -19.99
N PRO A 266 54.25 -15.14 -20.60
CA PRO A 266 52.91 -14.73 -21.02
C PRO A 266 51.97 -14.52 -19.82
N THR A 267 51.07 -13.55 -19.98
CA THR A 267 49.96 -13.22 -19.08
C THR A 267 49.03 -14.42 -18.86
N PRO A 268 48.67 -14.78 -17.62
CA PRO A 268 47.58 -15.72 -17.37
C PRO A 268 46.24 -15.03 -17.63
N VAL A 269 45.38 -15.70 -18.39
CA VAL A 269 43.95 -15.38 -18.51
C VAL A 269 43.28 -15.80 -17.20
N VAL A 270 42.69 -14.85 -16.48
CA VAL A 270 41.90 -15.10 -15.27
C VAL A 270 40.53 -15.65 -15.68
N PRO A 271 40.07 -16.82 -15.19
CA PRO A 271 38.69 -17.22 -15.37
C PRO A 271 37.77 -16.38 -14.48
N THR A 272 36.74 -15.80 -15.07
CA THR A 272 35.63 -15.12 -14.37
C THR A 272 34.93 -16.08 -13.40
N PRO A 273 34.65 -15.70 -12.14
CA PRO A 273 33.85 -16.51 -11.24
C PRO A 273 32.38 -16.50 -11.70
N VAL A 274 31.81 -17.69 -11.89
CA VAL A 274 30.36 -17.88 -12.07
C VAL A 274 29.72 -17.78 -10.70
N VAL A 275 28.97 -16.70 -10.46
CA VAL A 275 28.10 -16.53 -9.30
C VAL A 275 26.81 -17.34 -9.53
N PRO A 276 26.32 -18.14 -8.56
CA PRO A 276 25.01 -18.79 -8.67
C PRO A 276 23.89 -17.73 -8.60
N PRO A 277 22.81 -17.85 -9.39
CA PRO A 277 21.77 -16.83 -9.43
C PRO A 277 20.99 -16.73 -8.11
N PRO A 278 20.58 -15.51 -7.69
CA PRO A 278 19.61 -15.36 -6.61
C PRO A 278 18.26 -15.97 -7.02
N VAL A 279 17.56 -16.59 -6.06
CA VAL A 279 16.20 -17.10 -6.25
C VAL A 279 15.26 -15.92 -6.46
N VAL A 280 14.70 -15.81 -7.67
CA VAL A 280 13.70 -14.80 -8.04
C VAL A 280 12.30 -15.27 -7.66
N PRO A 281 11.48 -14.46 -6.96
CA PRO A 281 10.04 -14.68 -6.91
C PRO A 281 9.44 -14.47 -8.31
N ALA A 282 8.48 -15.32 -8.68
CA ALA A 282 7.76 -15.19 -9.95
C ALA A 282 6.85 -13.94 -9.93
N PRO A 283 6.80 -13.13 -11.00
CA PRO A 283 5.88 -11.99 -11.07
C PRO A 283 4.41 -12.44 -11.18
N ASP A 284 3.53 -11.68 -10.53
CA ASP A 284 2.06 -11.78 -10.63
C ASP A 284 1.58 -11.55 -12.08
N PRO A 285 0.49 -12.19 -12.54
CA PRO A 285 0.05 -12.12 -13.94
C PRO A 285 -0.76 -10.84 -14.19
N GLY A 286 -0.07 -9.71 -14.34
CA GLY A 286 -0.71 -8.42 -14.67
C GLY A 286 -0.43 -7.93 -16.09
N HIS A 287 0.84 -7.98 -16.53
CA HIS A 287 1.31 -7.28 -17.74
C HIS A 287 2.05 -8.22 -18.71
N ASP A 288 1.73 -8.14 -20.02
CA ASP A 288 2.39 -8.94 -21.08
C ASP A 288 3.72 -8.31 -21.51
N TRP A 289 4.74 -8.45 -20.64
CA TRP A 289 6.09 -7.99 -20.93
C TRP A 289 6.76 -8.73 -22.09
N ASP A 290 6.30 -9.93 -22.44
CA ASP A 290 6.80 -10.64 -23.63
C ASP A 290 6.34 -9.95 -24.91
N ALA A 291 5.13 -9.38 -24.95
CA ALA A 291 4.69 -8.56 -26.07
C ALA A 291 5.49 -7.27 -26.20
N VAL A 292 5.87 -6.64 -25.09
CA VAL A 292 6.77 -5.48 -25.10
C VAL A 292 8.16 -5.89 -25.59
N ALA A 293 8.74 -6.98 -25.07
CA ALA A 293 10.06 -7.44 -25.48
C ALA A 293 10.11 -7.86 -26.96
N ARG A 294 9.04 -8.47 -27.49
CA ARG A 294 8.93 -8.75 -28.93
C ARG A 294 8.95 -7.48 -29.78
N CYS A 295 8.32 -6.41 -29.28
CA CYS A 295 8.30 -5.12 -29.96
C CYS A 295 9.65 -4.37 -29.85
N GLU A 296 10.31 -4.43 -28.70
CA GLU A 296 11.54 -3.68 -28.40
C GLU A 296 12.82 -4.37 -28.89
N SER A 297 12.92 -5.68 -28.74
CA SER A 297 14.15 -6.46 -29.01
C SER A 297 13.95 -7.64 -29.95
N GLY A 298 12.73 -7.82 -30.50
CA GLY A 298 12.37 -9.05 -31.21
C GLY A 298 12.24 -10.26 -30.27
N GLY A 299 12.16 -10.04 -28.96
CA GLY A 299 12.03 -11.08 -27.94
C GLY A 299 13.36 -11.63 -27.43
N ASN A 300 14.48 -10.98 -27.75
CA ASN A 300 15.80 -11.39 -27.28
C ASN A 300 16.16 -10.69 -25.97
N TRP A 301 16.02 -11.41 -24.86
CA TRP A 301 16.26 -10.90 -23.51
C TRP A 301 17.73 -10.63 -23.18
N SER A 302 18.68 -11.16 -23.96
CA SER A 302 20.11 -10.94 -23.78
C SER A 302 20.70 -10.05 -24.87
N ILE A 303 19.86 -9.26 -25.56
CA ILE A 303 20.32 -8.41 -26.65
C ILE A 303 21.24 -7.28 -26.14
N ASN A 304 22.33 -7.06 -26.86
CA ASN A 304 23.21 -5.92 -26.68
C ASN A 304 23.81 -5.55 -28.04
N THR A 305 23.18 -4.60 -28.72
CA THR A 305 23.58 -4.17 -30.07
C THR A 305 24.61 -3.03 -30.06
N GLY A 306 24.98 -2.54 -28.86
CA GLY A 306 25.85 -1.36 -28.72
C GLY A 306 25.14 -0.02 -28.95
N ASN A 307 23.80 0.00 -29.01
CA ASN A 307 22.99 1.22 -29.16
C ASN A 307 22.75 2.00 -27.85
N GLY A 308 23.34 1.58 -26.74
CA GLY A 308 23.17 2.19 -25.41
C GLY A 308 21.97 1.66 -24.62
N TYR A 309 21.24 0.68 -25.17
CA TYR A 309 20.14 -0.02 -24.52
C TYR A 309 20.45 -1.51 -24.40
N TYR A 310 19.90 -2.15 -23.37
CA TYR A 310 20.27 -3.50 -22.97
C TYR A 310 19.03 -4.35 -22.69
N GLY A 311 19.11 -5.62 -23.08
CA GLY A 311 18.13 -6.63 -22.73
C GLY A 311 16.80 -6.54 -23.48
N GLY A 312 15.87 -7.41 -23.10
CA GLY A 312 14.62 -7.66 -23.83
C GLY A 312 13.71 -6.44 -23.92
N LEU A 313 13.72 -5.62 -22.87
CA LEU A 313 12.91 -4.41 -22.72
C LEU A 313 13.67 -3.12 -23.04
N GLN A 314 14.88 -3.23 -23.60
CA GLN A 314 15.68 -2.10 -24.06
C GLN A 314 15.90 -1.04 -22.97
N PHE A 315 16.43 -1.44 -21.82
CA PHE A 315 16.75 -0.50 -20.74
C PHE A 315 18.00 0.32 -21.05
N SER A 316 17.96 1.63 -20.77
CA SER A 316 19.18 2.42 -20.66
C SER A 316 19.94 2.03 -19.38
N ALA A 317 21.27 2.18 -19.36
CA ALA A 317 22.06 1.88 -18.16
C ALA A 317 21.63 2.71 -16.94
N SER A 318 21.26 3.99 -17.14
CA SER A 318 20.81 4.86 -16.06
C SER A 318 19.44 4.47 -15.52
N THR A 319 18.51 4.06 -16.37
CA THR A 319 17.20 3.54 -15.94
C THR A 319 17.37 2.21 -15.22
N TRP A 320 18.18 1.29 -15.76
CA TRP A 320 18.45 -0.01 -15.15
C TRP A 320 18.97 0.14 -13.71
N THR A 321 20.02 0.94 -13.52
CA THR A 321 20.59 1.18 -12.18
C THR A 321 19.63 2.00 -11.31
N GLY A 322 18.95 3.00 -11.88
CA GLY A 322 18.03 3.88 -11.14
C GLY A 322 16.80 3.19 -10.57
N PHE A 323 16.37 2.08 -11.17
CA PHE A 323 15.23 1.27 -10.72
C PHE A 323 15.64 -0.04 -10.03
N GLY A 324 16.90 -0.13 -9.61
CA GLY A 324 17.41 -1.22 -8.78
C GLY A 324 17.86 -2.46 -9.54
N GLY A 325 17.91 -2.45 -10.88
CA GLY A 325 18.38 -3.60 -11.66
C GLY A 325 19.84 -3.98 -11.40
N GLY A 326 20.62 -3.07 -10.82
CA GLY A 326 21.98 -3.36 -10.34
C GLY A 326 22.04 -4.47 -9.28
N GLU A 327 20.93 -4.79 -8.61
CA GLU A 327 20.84 -5.92 -7.68
C GLU A 327 20.89 -7.28 -8.39
N PHE A 328 20.44 -7.33 -9.65
CA PHE A 328 20.40 -8.55 -10.45
C PHE A 328 21.64 -8.69 -11.32
N ALA A 329 22.00 -7.63 -12.03
CA ALA A 329 23.18 -7.61 -12.87
C ALA A 329 23.66 -6.16 -13.13
N PRO A 330 24.94 -5.95 -13.50
CA PRO A 330 25.44 -4.62 -13.85
C PRO A 330 24.71 -3.98 -15.05
N ARG A 331 24.10 -4.79 -15.92
CA ARG A 331 23.30 -4.36 -17.08
C ARG A 331 22.14 -5.32 -17.32
N ALA A 332 21.08 -4.83 -17.96
CA ALA A 332 19.89 -5.63 -18.24
C ALA A 332 20.16 -6.87 -19.12
N ASP A 333 21.05 -6.79 -20.12
CA ASP A 333 21.39 -7.92 -21.01
C ASP A 333 22.02 -9.11 -20.28
N LEU A 334 22.55 -8.87 -19.08
CA LEU A 334 23.18 -9.86 -18.21
C LEU A 334 22.21 -10.42 -17.15
N ALA A 335 21.01 -9.86 -17.05
CA ALA A 335 19.97 -10.31 -16.12
C ALA A 335 18.99 -11.26 -16.82
N SER A 336 18.37 -12.16 -16.06
CA SER A 336 17.32 -13.03 -16.57
C SER A 336 16.10 -12.23 -17.02
N ARG A 337 15.25 -12.85 -17.85
CA ARG A 337 13.97 -12.28 -18.27
C ARG A 337 13.15 -11.81 -17.06
N GLU A 338 13.02 -12.65 -16.05
CA GLU A 338 12.21 -12.39 -14.86
C GLU A 338 12.77 -11.22 -14.05
N GLN A 339 14.10 -11.11 -13.96
CA GLN A 339 14.78 -9.99 -13.32
C GLN A 339 14.55 -8.68 -14.08
N GLN A 340 14.58 -8.72 -15.41
CA GLN A 340 14.27 -7.56 -16.23
C GLN A 340 12.81 -7.13 -16.09
N ILE A 341 11.88 -8.07 -16.02
CA ILE A 341 10.46 -7.81 -15.76
C ILE A 341 10.26 -7.18 -14.39
N ALA A 342 10.91 -7.69 -13.35
CA ALA A 342 10.82 -7.12 -12.00
C ALA A 342 11.26 -5.65 -11.96
N VAL A 343 12.31 -5.29 -12.68
CA VAL A 343 12.74 -3.88 -12.81
C VAL A 343 11.75 -3.08 -13.67
N ALA A 344 11.16 -3.69 -14.69
CA ALA A 344 10.18 -3.05 -15.56
C ALA A 344 8.89 -2.69 -14.84
N GLU A 345 8.41 -3.54 -13.93
CA GLU A 345 7.27 -3.25 -13.07
C GLU A 345 7.52 -2.01 -12.21
N ARG A 346 8.71 -1.91 -11.60
CA ARG A 346 9.09 -0.70 -10.83
C ARG A 346 9.13 0.56 -11.70
N VAL A 347 9.58 0.45 -12.94
CA VAL A 347 9.56 1.56 -13.91
C VAL A 347 8.11 1.92 -14.26
N LEU A 348 7.26 0.92 -14.49
CA LEU A 348 5.85 1.10 -14.84
C LEU A 348 5.08 1.79 -13.71
N ASP A 349 5.33 1.44 -12.45
CA ASP A 349 4.70 2.06 -11.29
C ASP A 349 5.01 3.55 -11.17
N VAL A 350 6.22 3.97 -11.54
CA VAL A 350 6.69 5.36 -11.38
C VAL A 350 6.40 6.21 -12.61
N GLN A 351 6.64 5.67 -13.81
CA GLN A 351 6.59 6.41 -15.06
C GLN A 351 5.33 6.11 -15.89
N GLY A 352 4.56 5.09 -15.50
CA GLY A 352 3.44 4.59 -16.28
C GLY A 352 3.88 3.99 -17.62
N ARG A 353 2.90 3.62 -18.44
CA ARG A 353 3.11 3.02 -19.78
C ARG A 353 3.96 3.90 -20.73
N GLY A 354 4.12 5.18 -20.40
CA GLY A 354 4.93 6.14 -21.15
C GLY A 354 6.43 5.86 -21.16
N ALA A 355 6.93 4.99 -20.28
CA ALA A 355 8.32 4.52 -20.31
C ALA A 355 8.64 3.71 -21.59
N TRP A 356 7.63 3.10 -22.23
CA TRP A 356 7.73 2.45 -23.53
C TRP A 356 6.73 3.08 -24.52
N PRO A 357 7.04 4.26 -25.10
CA PRO A 357 6.06 5.06 -25.84
C PRO A 357 5.35 4.32 -27.00
N THR A 358 6.06 3.42 -27.68
CA THR A 358 5.55 2.70 -28.86
C THR A 358 5.10 1.28 -28.55
N CYS A 359 5.79 0.61 -27.63
CA CYS A 359 5.59 -0.81 -27.33
C CYS A 359 4.77 -1.05 -26.05
N GLY A 360 4.66 -0.06 -25.15
CA GLY A 360 3.88 -0.12 -23.91
C GLY A 360 2.35 -0.16 -24.11
N ARG A 361 1.88 -0.01 -25.36
CA ARG A 361 0.48 -0.31 -25.73
C ARG A 361 0.12 -1.80 -25.58
N ASN A 362 1.13 -2.67 -25.53
CA ASN A 362 0.95 -4.12 -25.42
C ASN A 362 0.94 -4.62 -23.96
N LEU A 363 0.98 -3.71 -22.98
CA LEU A 363 0.89 -3.98 -21.53
C LEU A 363 -0.54 -4.19 -21.03
#